data_AF-A0A524HL59-F1
#
_entry.id   AF-A0A524HL59-F1
#
_cell.length_a   1.000
_cell.length_b   1.000
_cell.length_c   1.000
_cell.angle_alpha   90.00
_cell.angle_beta   90.00
_cell.angle_gamma   90.00
#
_symmetry.space_group_name_H-M   'P 1'
#
loop_
_entity.id
_entity.type
_entity.pdbx_description
1 polymer ?
#
loop_
_entity_poly.entity_id
_entity_poly.type
_entity_poly.pdbx_seq_one_letter_code
_entity_poly.pdbx_strand_id
1 'polypeptide(L)' 'MFQERFGSAPLVVASAPGRINLIGEHTDYNGGPVLPFAIERRTAAAVGHADHWEVISAIDGWVHQLEP' A
#
# COMPACT_ATOMS: atom_id res chain seq x y z
N MET A 1 2.10 7.95 14.71
CA MET A 1 2.92 8.16 13.50
C MET A 1 2.38 9.25 12.58
N PHE A 2 1.25 9.10 11.84
CA PHE A 2 0.84 10.10 10.83
C PHE A 2 0.70 11.52 11.43
N GLN A 3 -0.04 11.67 12.53
CA GLN A 3 -0.21 12.96 13.21
C GLN A 3 1.10 13.53 13.77
N GLU A 4 2.00 12.68 14.28
CA GLU A 4 3.31 13.11 14.76
C GLU A 4 4.21 13.59 13.62
N ARG A 5 4.05 13.05 12.41
CA ARG A 5 4.87 13.37 11.23
C ARG A 5 4.34 14.56 10.43
N PHE A 6 3.01 14.66 10.29
CA PHE A 6 2.36 15.65 9.42
C PHE A 6 1.53 16.68 10.19
N GLY A 7 1.51 16.64 11.53
CA GLY A 7 0.83 17.61 12.39
C GLY A 7 -0.71 17.61 12.30
N SER A 8 -1.30 16.70 11.54
CA SER A 8 -2.74 16.62 11.28
C SER A 8 -3.22 15.16 11.31
N ALA A 9 -4.52 14.96 11.53
CA ALA A 9 -5.10 13.63 11.39
C ALA A 9 -5.15 13.22 9.90
N PRO A 10 -4.97 11.92 9.57
CA PRO A 10 -5.13 11.48 8.19
C PRO A 10 -6.58 11.65 7.74
N LEU A 11 -6.76 11.99 6.46
CA LEU A 11 -8.07 12.04 5.81
C LEU A 11 -8.68 10.63 5.71
N VAL A 12 -7.85 9.64 5.38
CA VAL A 12 -8.27 8.25 5.25
C VAL A 12 -7.18 7.30 5.71
N VAL A 13 -7.59 6.19 6.32
CA VAL A 13 -6.74 5.02 6.52
C VAL A 13 -7.32 3.88 5.73
N ALA A 14 -6.55 3.37 4.78
CA ALA A 14 -6.94 2.23 3.94
C ALA A 14 -5.93 1.10 4.12
N SER A 15 -6.34 -0.13 3.81
CA SER A 15 -5.41 -1.26 3.77
C SER A 15 -5.77 -2.24 2.68
N ALA A 16 -4.74 -2.86 2.09
CA ALA A 16 -4.88 -3.93 1.12
C ALA A 16 -4.15 -5.19 1.62
N PRO A 17 -4.75 -6.38 1.50
CA PRO A 17 -4.05 -7.62 1.80
C PRO A 17 -3.03 -7.95 0.71
N GLY A 18 -1.94 -8.62 1.10
CA GLY A 18 -1.16 -9.40 0.15
C GLY A 18 -1.97 -10.59 -0.37
N ARG A 19 -1.44 -11.29 -1.36
CA ARG A 19 -2.07 -12.49 -1.91
C ARG A 19 -1.05 -13.57 -2.22
N ILE A 20 -1.50 -14.81 -2.14
CA ILE A 20 -0.82 -15.95 -2.75
C ILE A 20 -1.66 -16.43 -3.93
N ASN A 21 -1.01 -16.96 -4.95
CA ASN A 21 -1.71 -17.69 -6.01
C ASN A 21 -1.67 -19.18 -5.67
N LEU A 22 -2.80 -19.86 -5.70
CA LEU A 22 -2.83 -21.31 -5.51
C LEU A 22 -2.49 -22.05 -6.82
N ILE A 23 -2.98 -21.54 -7.96
CA ILE A 23 -2.73 -22.09 -9.30
C ILE A 23 -2.95 -21.01 -10.38
N GLY A 24 -2.29 -21.20 -11.53
CA GLY A 24 -2.38 -20.29 -12.67
C GLY A 24 -1.23 -19.28 -12.75
N GLU A 25 -0.05 -19.60 -12.20
CA GLU A 25 1.10 -18.71 -12.33
C GLU A 25 1.50 -18.53 -13.79
N HIS A 26 1.89 -17.30 -14.14
CA HIS A 26 2.24 -16.89 -15.50
C HIS A 26 1.12 -16.99 -16.56
N THR A 27 -0.13 -17.15 -16.12
CA THR A 27 -1.29 -17.23 -17.04
C THR A 27 -2.10 -15.94 -17.11
N ASP A 28 -2.03 -15.11 -16.07
CA ASP A 28 -2.81 -13.87 -15.93
C ASP A 28 -2.53 -12.87 -17.06
N TYR A 29 -1.26 -12.62 -17.38
CA TYR A 29 -0.89 -11.72 -18.47
C TYR A 29 -1.23 -12.28 -19.87
N ASN A 30 -1.60 -13.56 -19.96
CA ASN A 30 -2.07 -14.20 -21.18
C ASN A 30 -3.61 -14.30 -21.23
N GLY A 31 -4.33 -13.72 -20.25
CA GLY A 31 -5.79 -13.79 -20.15
C GLY A 31 -6.33 -15.13 -19.65
N GLY A 32 -5.47 -15.98 -19.08
CA GLY A 32 -5.85 -17.24 -18.46
C GLY A 32 -6.48 -17.05 -17.07
N PRO A 33 -7.27 -18.02 -16.60
CA PRO A 33 -7.84 -17.97 -15.25
C PRO A 33 -6.76 -18.20 -14.17
N VAL A 34 -6.91 -17.51 -13.05
CA VAL A 34 -6.06 -17.66 -11.85
C VAL A 34 -6.90 -17.90 -10.60
N LEU A 35 -6.32 -18.55 -9.59
CA LEU A 35 -6.99 -18.76 -8.29
C LEU A 35 -6.17 -18.14 -7.14
N PRO A 36 -6.20 -16.80 -7.00
CA PRO A 36 -5.55 -16.13 -5.88
C PRO A 36 -6.39 -16.21 -4.61
N PHE A 37 -5.71 -16.13 -3.47
CA PHE A 37 -6.34 -15.96 -2.17
C PHE A 37 -5.62 -14.86 -1.38
N ALA A 38 -6.40 -14.00 -0.72
CA ALA A 38 -5.87 -12.95 0.14
C ALA A 38 -5.27 -13.57 1.41
N ILE A 39 -4.08 -13.12 1.80
CA ILE A 39 -3.46 -13.54 3.08
C ILE A 39 -3.71 -12.50 4.17
N GLU A 40 -3.48 -12.90 5.42
CA GLU A 40 -3.64 -12.03 6.59
C GLU A 40 -2.65 -10.86 6.62
N ARG A 41 -1.50 -10.97 5.93
CA ARG A 41 -0.52 -9.88 5.85
C ARG A 41 -1.07 -8.74 5.01
N ARG A 42 -1.07 -7.52 5.56
CA ARG A 42 -1.63 -6.33 4.92
C ARG A 42 -0.61 -5.20 4.88
N THR A 43 -0.75 -4.34 3.87
CA THR A 43 -0.17 -3.01 3.85
C THR A 43 -1.26 -2.00 4.16
N ALA A 44 -1.04 -1.13 5.13
CA ALA A 44 -1.93 -0.04 5.48
C ALA A 44 -1.28 1.30 5.10
N ALA A 45 -2.10 2.25 4.65
CA ALA A 45 -1.69 3.61 4.32
C ALA A 45 -2.63 4.60 5.00
N ALA A 46 -2.04 5.56 5.72
CA ALA A 46 -2.72 6.74 6.22
C ALA A 46 -2.38 7.90 5.28
N VAL A 47 -3.40 8.58 4.75
CA VAL A 47 -3.26 9.57 3.67
C VAL A 47 -3.96 10.87 4.05
N GLY A 48 -3.39 12.01 3.69
CA GLY A 48 -3.95 13.34 3.87
C GLY A 48 -3.55 14.28 2.72
N HIS A 49 -4.10 15.49 2.71
CA HIS A 49 -3.72 16.52 1.73
C HIS A 49 -2.31 17.03 2.01
N ALA A 50 -1.56 17.33 0.95
CA ALA A 50 -0.25 17.95 1.01
C ALA A 50 0.04 18.74 -0.26
N ASP A 51 0.87 19.79 -0.13
CA ASP A 51 1.34 20.58 -1.28
C ASP A 51 2.34 19.78 -2.14
N HIS A 52 3.10 18.89 -1.51
CA HIS A 52 4.03 17.95 -2.13
C HIS A 52 3.81 16.55 -1.55
N TRP A 53 4.03 15.52 -2.36
CA TRP A 53 3.77 14.15 -1.94
C TRP A 53 5.01 13.59 -1.27
N GLU A 54 4.86 13.17 -0.01
CA GLU A 54 5.89 12.44 0.74
C GLU A 54 5.31 11.10 1.21
N VAL A 55 6.06 10.03 0.99
CA VAL A 55 5.73 8.70 1.47
C VAL A 55 6.79 8.27 2.48
N ILE A 56 6.31 7.80 3.64
CA ILE A 56 7.17 7.34 4.72
C ILE A 56 6.79 5.90 5.06
N SER A 57 7.79 5.03 5.10
CA SER A 57 7.62 3.67 5.60
C SER A 57 7.59 3.66 7.12
N ALA A 58 6.54 3.08 7.69
CA ALA A 58 6.42 2.86 9.12
C ALA A 58 7.34 1.73 9.65
N ILE A 59 7.96 0.95 8.76
CA ILE A 59 8.76 -0.23 9.12
C ILE A 59 10.21 0.16 9.35
N ASP A 60 10.79 0.93 8.44
CA ASP A 60 12.22 1.28 8.42
C ASP A 60 12.45 2.80 8.45
N GLY A 61 11.38 3.60 8.44
CA GLY A 61 11.47 5.06 8.48
C GLY A 61 11.95 5.68 7.17
N TRP A 62 12.09 4.90 6.09
CA TRP A 62 12.50 5.43 4.79
C TRP A 62 11.52 6.48 4.28
N VAL A 63 12.04 7.56 3.72
CA VAL A 63 11.27 8.73 3.25
C VAL A 63 11.54 8.95 1.77
N HIS A 64 10.49 9.17 1.00
CA HIS A 64 10.58 9.47 -0.41
C HIS A 64 9.63 10.62 -0.78
N GLN A 65 10.19 11.64 -1.41
CA GLN A 65 9.40 12.69 -2.04
C GLN A 65 9.07 12.26 -3.46
N LEU A 66 7.79 12.32 -3.80
CA LEU A 66 7.30 12.04 -5.13
C LEU A 66 7.16 13.37 -5.88
N GLU A 67 7.82 13.45 -7.03
CA GLU A 67 7.54 14.51 -7.99
C GLU A 67 6.13 14.31 -8.58
N PRO A 68 5.37 15.39 -8.84
CA PRO A 68 4.03 15.31 -9.45
C PRO A 68 4.00 14.62 -10.82
#